data_AF-A0A1C4Z3H4-F1
#
_entry.id   AF-A0A1C4Z3H4-F1
#
_cell.length_a   1.000
_cell.length_b   1.000
_cell.length_c   1.000
_cell.angle_alpha   90.00
_cell.angle_beta   90.00
_cell.angle_gamma   90.00
#
_symmetry.space_group_name_H-M   'P 1'
#
loop_
_entity.id
_entity.type
_entity.pdbx_description
1 polymer ?
#
loop_
_entity_poly.entity_id
_entity_poly.type
_entity_poly.pdbx_seq_one_letter_code
_entity_poly.pdbx_strand_id
1 'polypeptide(L)'
;MTAQPDLDLVFWSGSVRTRPFVDHVRAARAGGFTSMAVAADTYRAAIGSGLSPQAVIGMAEDAGVPIRHFEAFTDWAPIDLAAGGGASGTSSMSPVERASPSPSGSEYARSSPSPPSTPPRPHRSTC
;
A
#
# COMPACT_ATOMS: atom_id res chain seq x y z
N MET A 1 33.11 -15.79 9.76
CA MET A 1 31.95 -15.02 9.25
C MET A 1 30.72 -15.86 9.52
N THR A 2 29.98 -15.58 10.60
CA THR A 2 28.67 -16.19 10.82
C THR A 2 27.73 -15.62 9.77
N ALA A 3 27.21 -16.48 8.89
CA ALA A 3 26.14 -16.08 7.97
C ALA A 3 24.99 -15.50 8.81
N GLN A 4 24.51 -14.32 8.45
CA GLN A 4 23.24 -13.85 9.00
C GLN A 4 22.17 -14.89 8.67
N PRO A 5 21.15 -15.09 9.54
CA PRO A 5 20.01 -15.90 9.18
C PRO A 5 19.47 -15.42 7.82
N ASP A 6 18.92 -16.34 7.04
CA ASP A 6 18.32 -16.04 5.74
C ASP A 6 17.09 -15.15 5.98
N LEU A 7 17.31 -13.83 5.96
CA LEU A 7 16.29 -12.83 6.26
C LEU A 7 15.48 -12.59 4.99
N ASP A 8 14.15 -12.70 5.10
CA ASP A 8 13.26 -12.30 4.02
C ASP A 8 13.26 -10.76 3.88
N LEU A 9 13.91 -10.28 2.83
CA LEU A 9 13.90 -8.89 2.42
C LEU A 9 12.65 -8.64 1.57
N VAL A 10 11.63 -8.08 2.19
CA VAL A 10 10.35 -7.77 1.55
C VAL A 10 10.39 -6.39 0.89
N PHE A 11 10.11 -6.34 -0.41
CA PHE A 11 9.89 -5.08 -1.12
C PHE A 11 8.50 -4.50 -0.81
N TRP A 12 8.45 -3.31 -0.22
CA TRP A 12 7.21 -2.57 0.04
C TRP A 12 6.96 -1.49 -1.02
N SER A 13 5.77 -1.51 -1.60
CA SER A 13 5.43 -0.74 -2.81
C SER A 13 5.39 0.78 -2.62
N GLY A 14 5.36 1.25 -1.36
CA GLY A 14 5.23 2.67 -1.01
C GLY A 14 6.21 3.61 -1.73
N SER A 15 7.45 3.16 -1.96
CA SER A 15 8.51 3.97 -2.61
C SER A 15 8.34 4.16 -4.11
N VAL A 16 7.53 3.33 -4.78
CA VAL A 16 7.34 3.36 -6.25
C VAL A 16 5.87 3.41 -6.66
N ARG A 17 4.95 3.68 -5.72
CA ARG A 17 3.49 3.51 -5.86
C ARG A 17 2.85 4.18 -7.09
N THR A 18 3.49 5.20 -7.66
CA THR A 18 3.00 5.88 -8.88
C THR A 18 3.43 5.19 -10.18
N ARG A 19 4.18 4.09 -10.10
CA ARG A 19 4.70 3.35 -11.25
C ARG A 19 3.81 2.16 -11.59
N PRO A 20 3.85 1.68 -12.85
CA PRO A 20 3.20 0.44 -13.23
C PRO A 20 3.76 -0.77 -12.47
N PHE A 21 2.95 -1.82 -12.28
CA PHE A 21 3.34 -3.04 -11.56
C PHE A 21 4.67 -3.66 -12.06
N VAL A 22 4.93 -3.64 -13.37
CA VAL A 22 6.19 -4.15 -13.93
C VAL A 22 7.42 -3.42 -13.40
N ASP A 23 7.31 -2.12 -13.13
CA ASP A 23 8.42 -1.35 -12.58
C ASP A 23 8.62 -1.64 -11.09
N HIS A 24 7.58 -2.07 -10.38
CA HIS A 24 7.71 -2.55 -9.00
C HIS A 24 8.52 -3.85 -8.97
N VAL A 25 8.20 -4.81 -9.85
CA VAL A 25 8.94 -6.07 -9.99
C VAL A 25 10.41 -5.81 -10.33
N ARG A 26 10.67 -4.89 -11.28
CA ARG A 26 12.04 -4.48 -11.64
C ARG A 26 12.79 -3.86 -10.47
N ALA A 27 12.13 -2.99 -9.70
CA ALA A 27 12.73 -2.35 -8.53
C ALA A 27 13.04 -3.37 -7.43
N ALA A 28 12.12 -4.30 -7.15
CA ALA A 28 12.31 -5.38 -6.17
C ALA A 28 13.51 -6.26 -6.55
N ARG A 29 13.58 -6.70 -7.82
CA ARG A 29 14.71 -7.50 -8.31
C ARG A 29 16.03 -6.73 -8.25
N ALA A 30 16.05 -5.47 -8.69
CA ALA A 30 17.26 -4.65 -8.69
C ALA A 30 17.77 -4.35 -7.27
N GLY A 31 16.86 -4.27 -6.29
CA GLY A 31 17.19 -4.06 -4.88
C GLY A 31 17.68 -5.32 -4.15
N GLY A 32 17.65 -6.49 -4.79
CA GLY A 32 18.03 -7.75 -4.15
C GLY A 32 17.04 -8.21 -3.07
N PHE A 33 15.76 -7.81 -3.20
CA PHE A 33 14.70 -8.30 -2.35
C PHE A 33 14.40 -9.78 -2.66
N THR A 34 13.89 -10.52 -1.67
CA THR A 34 13.58 -11.95 -1.76
C THR A 34 12.09 -12.21 -1.94
N SER A 35 11.25 -11.23 -1.63
CA SER A 35 9.82 -11.26 -1.86
C SER A 35 9.26 -9.84 -2.03
N MET A 36 8.01 -9.71 -2.45
CA MET A 36 7.36 -8.40 -2.55
C MET A 36 5.94 -8.38 -1.97
N ALA A 37 5.57 -7.20 -1.47
CA ALA A 37 4.19 -6.85 -1.19
C ALA A 37 3.56 -6.18 -2.42
N VAL A 38 2.27 -6.40 -2.62
CA VAL A 38 1.49 -5.69 -3.65
C VAL A 38 0.33 -4.95 -3.00
N ALA A 39 0.23 -3.64 -3.24
CA ALA A 39 -0.89 -2.84 -2.80
C ALA A 39 -2.15 -3.12 -3.63
N ALA A 40 -3.31 -3.06 -3.00
CA ALA A 40 -4.59 -3.37 -3.66
C ALA A 40 -4.88 -2.49 -4.89
N ASP A 41 -4.49 -1.21 -4.84
CA ASP A 41 -4.60 -0.27 -5.96
C ASP A 41 -3.68 -0.66 -7.13
N THR A 42 -2.44 -1.02 -6.84
CA THR A 42 -1.46 -1.50 -7.82
C THR A 42 -1.94 -2.78 -8.50
N TYR A 43 -2.46 -3.73 -7.73
CA TYR A 43 -3.02 -4.97 -8.26
C TYR A 43 -4.22 -4.69 -9.17
N ARG A 44 -5.18 -3.86 -8.72
CA ARG A 44 -6.35 -3.49 -9.54
C ARG A 44 -5.96 -2.74 -10.81
N ALA A 45 -4.97 -1.84 -10.74
CA ALA A 45 -4.46 -1.14 -11.91
C ALA A 45 -3.80 -2.10 -12.91
N ALA A 46 -3.03 -3.09 -12.44
CA ALA A 46 -2.45 -4.13 -13.28
C ALA A 46 -3.54 -4.92 -14.01
N ILE A 47 -4.57 -5.39 -13.31
CA ILE A 47 -5.71 -6.08 -13.92
C ILE A 47 -6.45 -5.17 -14.91
N GLY A 48 -6.72 -3.91 -14.52
CA GLY A 48 -7.38 -2.92 -15.38
C GLY A 48 -6.59 -2.58 -16.65
N SER A 49 -5.26 -2.76 -16.65
CA SER A 49 -4.41 -2.60 -17.82
C SER A 49 -4.40 -3.81 -18.78
N GLY A 50 -5.12 -4.88 -18.43
CA GLY A 50 -5.27 -6.08 -19.26
C GLY A 50 -4.42 -7.28 -18.82
N LEU A 51 -3.70 -7.19 -17.70
CA LEU A 51 -2.99 -8.35 -17.14
C LEU A 51 -3.97 -9.32 -16.48
N SER A 52 -3.75 -10.62 -16.66
CA SER A 52 -4.44 -11.63 -15.86
C SER A 52 -3.81 -11.73 -14.46
N PRO A 53 -4.55 -12.19 -13.45
CA PRO A 53 -3.98 -12.49 -12.13
C PRO A 53 -2.76 -13.41 -12.20
N GLN A 54 -2.81 -14.43 -13.05
CA GLN A 54 -1.72 -15.38 -13.26
C GLN A 54 -0.49 -14.70 -13.86
N ALA A 55 -0.67 -13.75 -14.78
CA ALA A 55 0.45 -12.99 -15.34
C ALA A 55 1.11 -12.10 -14.27
N VAL A 56 0.32 -11.47 -13.40
CA VAL A 56 0.84 -10.66 -12.27
C VAL A 56 1.72 -11.51 -11.35
N ILE A 57 1.23 -12.68 -10.97
CA ILE A 57 1.98 -13.63 -10.12
C ILE A 57 3.22 -14.14 -10.86
N GLY A 58 3.06 -14.62 -12.10
CA GLY A 58 4.14 -15.19 -12.90
C GLY A 58 5.29 -14.20 -13.12
N MET A 59 5.00 -12.93 -13.41
CA MET A 59 6.05 -11.91 -13.56
C MET A 59 6.90 -11.73 -12.30
N ALA A 60 6.30 -11.83 -11.12
CA ALA A 60 7.01 -11.69 -9.85
C ALA A 60 7.84 -12.95 -9.54
N GLU A 61 7.27 -14.13 -9.77
CA GLU A 61 7.95 -15.43 -9.64
C GLU A 61 9.16 -15.53 -10.58
N ASP A 62 8.98 -15.20 -11.87
CA ASP A 62 10.03 -15.23 -12.89
C ASP A 62 11.18 -14.26 -12.58
N ALA A 63 10.89 -13.19 -11.85
CA ALA A 63 11.88 -12.21 -11.40
C ALA A 63 12.60 -12.61 -10.10
N GLY A 64 12.23 -13.73 -9.48
CA GLY A 64 12.79 -14.20 -8.21
C GLY A 64 12.30 -13.39 -6.99
N VAL A 65 11.18 -12.68 -7.12
CA VAL A 65 10.60 -11.82 -6.08
C VAL A 65 9.12 -12.14 -5.91
N PRO A 66 8.74 -13.35 -5.48
CA PRO A 66 7.36 -13.78 -5.37
C PRO A 66 6.52 -12.82 -4.52
N ILE A 67 5.26 -12.62 -4.92
CA ILE A 67 4.29 -11.86 -4.12
C ILE A 67 3.92 -12.70 -2.90
N ARG A 68 4.32 -12.27 -1.71
CA ARG A 68 4.01 -12.95 -0.43
C ARG A 68 3.04 -12.16 0.44
N HIS A 69 2.87 -10.87 0.16
CA HIS A 69 2.04 -9.99 0.96
C HIS A 69 1.07 -9.20 0.09
N PHE A 70 -0.17 -9.12 0.53
CA PHE A 70 -1.16 -8.21 -0.03
C PHE A 70 -1.31 -7.02 0.92
N GLU A 71 -0.88 -5.85 0.47
CA GLU A 71 -0.91 -4.61 1.23
C GLU A 71 -2.31 -3.97 1.08
N ALA A 72 -3.16 -4.27 2.05
CA ALA A 72 -4.44 -3.61 2.20
C ALA A 72 -4.22 -2.29 2.95
N PHE A 73 -4.21 -1.17 2.23
CA PHE A 73 -4.38 0.13 2.87
C PHE A 73 -5.81 0.28 3.29
N THR A 74 -5.97 0.41 4.59
CA THR A 74 -7.26 0.70 5.17
C THR A 74 -7.10 1.85 6.12
N ASP A 75 -8.19 2.52 6.39
CA ASP A 75 -8.21 3.47 7.47
C ASP A 75 -7.89 2.78 8.81
N TRP A 76 -7.85 3.57 9.88
CA TRP A 76 -7.66 3.18 11.28
C TRP A 76 -8.73 2.19 11.84
N ALA A 77 -9.49 1.56 10.95
CA ALA A 77 -10.93 1.30 11.03
C ALA A 77 -11.30 -0.01 10.29
N PRO A 78 -12.56 -0.50 10.41
CA PRO A 78 -12.86 -1.92 10.28
C PRO A 78 -12.88 -2.36 8.82
N ILE A 79 -11.88 -3.14 8.45
CA ILE A 79 -11.67 -3.68 7.11
C ILE A 79 -12.41 -4.98 6.95
N ASP A 80 -13.17 -5.13 5.87
CA ASP A 80 -13.53 -6.45 5.38
C ASP A 80 -12.74 -6.81 4.11
N LEU A 81 -11.98 -7.90 4.20
CA LEU A 81 -11.24 -8.52 3.11
C LEU A 81 -12.06 -9.67 2.45
N ALA A 82 -13.30 -9.93 2.90
CA ALA A 82 -14.11 -11.11 2.62
C ALA A 82 -14.61 -11.22 1.16
N ALA A 83 -13.78 -11.85 0.32
CA ALA A 83 -14.21 -12.86 -0.65
C ALA A 83 -13.19 -14.02 -0.67
N GLY A 84 -12.46 -14.18 0.44
CA GLY A 84 -11.40 -15.18 0.60
C GLY A 84 -11.92 -16.56 0.96
N GLY A 85 -12.58 -17.26 0.02
CA GLY A 85 -12.71 -18.72 0.00
C GLY A 85 -13.90 -19.38 0.75
N GLY A 86 -14.96 -19.75 0.01
CA GLY A 86 -15.94 -20.78 0.44
C GLY A 86 -17.40 -20.57 0.01
N ALA A 87 -17.87 -21.39 -0.94
CA ALA A 87 -19.25 -21.84 -1.26
C ALA A 87 -20.51 -20.97 -1.04
N SER A 88 -21.34 -20.92 -2.10
CA SER A 88 -22.82 -20.81 -2.15
C SER A 88 -23.57 -20.02 -1.07
N GLY A 89 -24.25 -18.96 -1.50
CA GLY A 89 -25.38 -18.41 -0.77
C GLY A 89 -25.89 -17.11 -1.39
N THR A 90 -26.82 -17.20 -2.33
CA THR A 90 -27.67 -16.07 -2.68
C THR A 90 -28.46 -15.65 -1.44
N SER A 91 -28.17 -14.47 -0.90
CA SER A 91 -29.13 -13.78 -0.04
C SER A 91 -29.24 -12.33 -0.51
N SER A 92 -30.33 -12.11 -1.23
CA SER A 92 -30.99 -10.82 -1.42
C SER A 92 -31.18 -10.12 -0.08
N MET A 93 -30.68 -8.88 0.04
CA MET A 93 -31.19 -7.93 1.00
C MET A 93 -31.50 -6.61 0.28
N SER A 94 -32.79 -6.26 0.32
CA SER A 94 -33.38 -5.00 -0.15
C SER A 94 -32.84 -3.79 0.62
N PRO A 95 -32.94 -2.56 0.06
CA PRO A 95 -32.30 -1.39 0.63
C PRO A 95 -33.07 -0.90 1.87
N VAL A 96 -32.41 -0.93 3.03
CA VAL A 96 -32.84 -0.14 4.19
C VAL A 96 -32.35 1.30 3.99
N GLU A 97 -33.33 2.14 3.67
CA GLU A 97 -33.48 3.56 4.00
C GLU A 97 -32.28 4.24 4.66
N ARG A 98 -31.58 5.09 3.89
CA ARG A 98 -30.55 5.98 4.40
C ARG A 98 -31.18 7.33 4.76
N ALA A 99 -31.67 7.46 5.98
CA ALA A 99 -31.92 8.76 6.59
C ALA A 99 -30.81 9.02 7.62
N SER A 100 -29.78 9.77 7.21
CA SER A 100 -28.85 10.38 8.16
C SER A 100 -29.28 11.84 8.38
N PRO A 101 -29.48 12.29 9.63
CA PRO A 101 -29.69 13.71 9.90
C PRO A 101 -28.38 14.48 9.67
N SER A 102 -28.44 15.58 8.92
CA SER A 102 -27.38 16.59 8.85
C SER A 102 -27.13 17.20 10.23
N PRO A 103 -25.88 17.25 10.72
CA PRO A 103 -25.48 18.29 11.65
C PRO A 103 -24.97 19.48 10.82
N SER A 104 -25.82 20.49 10.69
CA SER A 104 -25.38 21.86 10.46
C SER A 104 -24.57 22.31 11.69
N GLY A 105 -23.25 22.39 11.55
CA GLY A 105 -22.36 22.80 12.62
C GLY A 105 -21.01 23.23 12.05
N SER A 106 -20.94 24.48 11.63
CA SER A 106 -19.72 25.18 11.25
C SER A 106 -18.78 25.34 12.45
N GLU A 107 -17.90 24.37 12.72
CA GLU A 107 -16.91 24.55 13.79
C GLU A 107 -15.64 23.69 13.64
N TYR A 108 -14.94 23.79 12.51
CA TYR A 108 -13.51 23.41 12.44
C TYR A 108 -12.77 24.32 11.45
N ALA A 109 -12.80 25.63 11.72
CA ALA A 109 -11.95 26.59 11.05
C ALA A 109 -10.76 26.94 11.97
N ARG A 110 -9.61 26.31 11.67
CA ARG A 110 -8.23 26.77 11.87
C ARG A 110 -7.79 27.19 13.28
N SER A 111 -6.96 26.34 13.87
CA SER A 111 -5.78 26.80 14.62
C SER A 111 -4.62 25.86 14.29
N SER A 112 -3.91 26.18 13.21
CA SER A 112 -2.58 25.61 12.98
C SER A 112 -1.62 26.27 13.96
N PRO A 113 -0.90 25.51 14.81
CA PRO A 113 0.21 26.10 15.56
C PRO A 113 1.30 26.54 14.58
N SER A 114 1.80 27.76 14.75
CA SER A 114 2.95 28.25 14.00
C SER A 114 4.15 27.30 14.16
N PRO A 115 4.95 27.06 13.10
CA PRO A 115 6.17 26.27 13.24
C PRO A 115 7.14 26.95 14.23
N PRO A 116 7.93 26.19 14.99
CA PRO A 116 8.91 26.77 15.90
C PRO A 116 9.97 27.55 15.12
N SER A 117 10.29 28.76 15.59
CA SER A 117 11.34 29.61 15.04
C SER A 117 12.67 28.84 15.03
N THR A 118 13.23 28.63 13.84
CA THR A 118 14.55 28.02 13.69
C THR A 118 15.60 28.96 14.29
N PRO A 119 16.44 28.52 15.25
CA PRO A 119 17.53 29.35 15.74
C PRO A 119 18.56 29.58 14.61
N PRO A 120 19.22 30.75 14.55
CA PRO A 120 20.21 31.02 13.53
C PRO A 120 21.37 30.03 13.63
N ARG A 121 21.77 29.47 12.47
CA ARG A 121 22.92 28.60 12.33
C ARG A 121 24.18 29.33 12.81
N PRO A 122 25.00 28.76 13.72
CA PRO A 122 26.29 29.37 14.02
C PRO A 122 27.16 29.37 12.76
N HIS A 123 27.73 30.54 12.43
CA HIS A 123 28.71 30.67 11.37
C HIS A 123 29.89 29.73 11.66
N ARG A 124 30.20 28.88 10.68
CA ARG A 124 31.39 28.03 10.72
C ARG A 124 32.60 28.96 10.60
N SER A 125 33.28 29.25 11.70
CA SER A 125 34.61 29.87 11.66
C SER A 125 35.55 28.88 10.99
N THR A 126 35.99 29.23 9.79
CA THR A 126 37.15 28.61 9.15
C THR A 126 38.42 29.13 9.83
N CYS A 127 39.12 28.25 10.52
CA CYS A 127 40.56 28.30 10.74
C CYS A 127 41.10 26.90 10.45
#